data_AF-A0A661YCV6-F1
#
_entry.id   AF-A0A661YCV6-F1
#
_cell.length_a   1.000
_cell.length_b   1.000
_cell.length_c   1.000
_cell.angle_alpha   90.00
_cell.angle_beta   90.00
_cell.angle_gamma   90.00
#
_symmetry.space_group_name_H-M   'P 1'
#
loop_
_entity.id
_entity.type
_entity.pdbx_description
1 polymer ?
#
loop_
_entity_poly.entity_id
_entity_poly.type
_entity_poly.pdbx_seq_one_letter_code
_entity_poly.pdbx_strand_id
1 'polypeptide(L)'
;MKRILLNPVILLIVLLIPVFSVFSQGVKPAKVSKAIYHDVIGPIRDLPALTAEELAAEQYETRIERNEELKERLYPFAATALPKGPDAIWQNEMGQNALSNREVFSVFNGQTSYSDPPDDNGTVGYDYYMQTINVKYTIYDKSGNLLAGPTNINTLFEGVPGANRNDGDPIVMFDEQIGRFFVAEFSGIGNAPDYMLIAISQTADPTGMWDRWSFPMTGFPD
;
A
#
# COMPACT_ATOMS: atom_id res chain seq x y z
N MET A 1 -25.45 -42.46 -48.63
CA MET A 1 -24.41 -42.35 -47.58
C MET A 1 -23.11 -41.89 -48.22
N LYS A 2 -22.75 -40.60 -48.13
CA LYS A 2 -21.48 -40.07 -48.63
C LYS A 2 -20.46 -40.08 -47.49
N ARG A 3 -19.41 -40.90 -47.60
CA ARG A 3 -18.27 -40.89 -46.68
C ARG A 3 -17.44 -39.64 -46.94
N ILE A 4 -17.38 -38.75 -45.95
CA ILE A 4 -16.47 -37.62 -45.95
C ILE A 4 -15.08 -38.20 -45.66
N LEU A 5 -14.25 -38.30 -46.69
CA LEU A 5 -12.84 -38.63 -46.56
C LEU A 5 -12.14 -37.38 -46.00
N LEU A 6 -11.86 -37.37 -44.69
CA LEU A 6 -10.95 -36.38 -44.11
C LEU A 6 -9.57 -36.56 -44.71
N ASN A 7 -9.05 -35.48 -45.31
CA ASN A 7 -7.76 -35.43 -45.97
C ASN A 7 -6.64 -35.64 -44.92
N PRO A 8 -5.74 -36.63 -45.07
CA PRO A 8 -4.73 -36.98 -44.06
C PRO A 8 -3.76 -35.82 -43.72
N VAL A 9 -3.69 -34.80 -44.55
CA VAL A 9 -2.90 -33.58 -44.31
C VAL A 9 -3.47 -32.74 -43.15
N ILE A 10 -4.79 -32.72 -42.96
CA ILE A 10 -5.43 -31.95 -41.87
C ILE A 10 -5.19 -32.62 -40.51
N LEU A 11 -5.09 -33.96 -40.48
CA LEU A 11 -4.77 -34.71 -39.26
C LEU A 11 -3.32 -34.48 -38.81
N LEU A 12 -2.40 -34.23 -39.76
CA LEU A 12 -0.98 -33.99 -39.46
C LEU A 12 -0.73 -32.58 -38.89
N ILE A 13 -1.53 -31.58 -39.29
CA ILE A 13 -1.37 -30.19 -38.83
C ILE A 13 -1.83 -30.01 -37.37
N VAL A 14 -2.80 -30.79 -36.90
CA VAL A 14 -3.24 -30.78 -35.48
C VAL A 14 -2.18 -31.40 -34.55
N LEU A 15 -1.30 -32.25 -35.07
CA LEU A 15 -0.20 -32.89 -34.33
C LEU A 15 1.07 -32.02 -34.22
N LEU A 16 1.10 -30.87 -34.89
CA LEU A 16 2.23 -29.92 -34.94
C LEU A 16 1.93 -28.63 -34.18
N ILE A 17 1.02 -28.65 -33.20
CA ILE A 17 0.92 -27.56 -32.22
C ILE A 17 2.11 -27.71 -31.27
N PRO A 18 3.07 -26.78 -31.23
CA PRO A 18 4.12 -26.82 -30.23
C PRO A 18 3.46 -26.74 -28.86
N VAL A 19 3.59 -27.81 -28.08
CA VAL A 19 3.25 -27.80 -26.66
C VAL A 19 4.27 -26.87 -26.01
N PHE A 20 3.95 -25.60 -25.93
CA PHE A 20 4.66 -24.68 -25.05
C PHE A 20 4.43 -25.19 -23.64
N SER A 21 5.43 -25.86 -23.08
CA SER A 21 5.51 -26.10 -21.65
C SER A 21 5.51 -24.74 -20.98
N VAL A 22 4.35 -24.29 -20.50
CA VAL A 22 4.27 -23.16 -19.58
C VAL A 22 4.93 -23.64 -18.30
N PHE A 23 6.23 -23.40 -18.18
CA PHE A 23 6.89 -23.53 -16.89
C PHE A 23 6.27 -22.46 -15.99
N SER A 24 5.37 -22.89 -15.11
CA SER A 24 5.04 -22.09 -13.94
C SER A 24 6.36 -21.81 -13.25
N GLN A 25 6.74 -20.53 -13.13
CA GLN A 25 7.73 -20.15 -12.13
C GLN A 25 7.14 -20.62 -10.81
N GLY A 26 7.68 -21.71 -10.26
CA GLY A 26 7.37 -22.16 -8.92
C GLY A 26 7.99 -21.17 -7.95
N VAL A 27 7.44 -19.96 -7.90
CA VAL A 27 7.79 -18.95 -6.90
C VAL A 27 7.31 -19.52 -5.58
N LYS A 28 8.25 -20.10 -4.85
CA LYS A 28 8.03 -20.55 -3.48
C LYS A 28 8.65 -19.50 -2.56
N PRO A 29 7.98 -19.12 -1.47
CA PRO A 29 8.55 -18.18 -0.52
C PRO A 29 9.85 -18.76 0.04
N ALA A 30 10.90 -17.94 0.08
CA ALA A 30 12.20 -18.32 0.66
C ALA A 30 12.09 -18.59 2.17
N LYS A 31 11.11 -17.95 2.83
CA LYS A 31 10.80 -18.09 4.25
C LYS A 31 9.29 -17.99 4.46
N VAL A 32 8.75 -18.84 5.32
CA VAL A 32 7.37 -18.76 5.80
C VAL A 32 7.43 -18.47 7.30
N SER A 33 6.83 -17.35 7.71
CA SER A 33 6.60 -17.02 9.13
C SER A 33 5.12 -17.14 9.45
N LYS A 34 4.79 -17.39 10.71
CA LYS A 34 3.41 -17.38 11.21
C LYS A 34 3.21 -16.16 12.10
N ALA A 35 2.00 -15.65 12.13
CA ALA A 35 1.63 -14.61 13.09
C ALA A 35 1.80 -15.15 14.51
N ILE A 36 2.31 -14.31 15.41
CA ILE A 36 2.40 -14.60 16.85
C ILE A 36 1.16 -14.13 17.61
N TYR A 37 0.31 -13.33 16.95
CA TYR A 37 -0.89 -12.75 17.52
C TYR A 37 -1.96 -12.59 16.46
N HIS A 38 -3.22 -12.78 16.86
CA HIS A 38 -4.41 -12.47 16.09
C HIS A 38 -5.54 -12.08 17.06
N ASP A 39 -6.21 -10.97 16.77
CA ASP A 39 -7.47 -10.61 17.40
C ASP A 39 -8.33 -9.76 16.45
N VAL A 40 -9.47 -9.30 16.98
CA VAL A 40 -10.36 -8.36 16.29
C VAL A 40 -10.51 -7.13 17.16
N ILE A 41 -10.28 -5.95 16.59
CA ILE A 41 -10.60 -4.67 17.23
C ILE A 41 -12.03 -4.23 16.87
N GLY A 42 -12.65 -3.48 17.77
CA GLY A 42 -13.93 -2.82 17.54
C GLY A 42 -13.89 -1.83 16.37
N PRO A 43 -15.01 -1.15 16.09
CA PRO A 43 -15.08 -0.17 15.03
C PRO A 43 -14.01 0.92 15.18
N ILE A 44 -13.17 1.08 14.16
CA ILE A 44 -12.05 2.03 14.26
C ILE A 44 -12.50 3.49 14.16
N ARG A 45 -13.79 3.72 13.85
CA ARG A 45 -14.46 5.02 14.02
C ARG A 45 -14.51 5.50 15.47
N ASP A 46 -14.46 4.57 16.42
CA ASP A 46 -14.58 4.84 17.85
C ASP A 46 -13.21 5.06 18.51
N LEU A 47 -12.11 4.88 17.76
CA LEU A 47 -10.76 5.18 18.24
C LEU A 47 -10.57 6.67 18.44
N PRO A 48 -9.75 7.09 19.44
CA PRO A 48 -9.57 8.49 19.75
C PRO A 48 -8.97 9.24 18.56
N ALA A 49 -9.67 10.29 18.11
CA ALA A 49 -9.11 11.24 17.17
C ALA A 49 -8.13 12.19 17.88
N LEU A 50 -7.12 12.64 17.15
CA LEU A 50 -6.18 13.67 17.61
C LEU A 50 -6.93 14.98 17.83
N THR A 51 -6.63 15.62 18.96
CA THR A 51 -7.15 16.94 19.32
C THR A 51 -6.52 18.04 18.44
N ALA A 52 -7.16 19.20 18.39
CA ALA A 52 -6.63 20.34 17.65
C ALA A 52 -5.27 20.79 18.22
N GLU A 53 -5.09 20.66 19.54
CA GLU A 53 -3.85 20.97 20.23
C GLU A 53 -2.72 20.00 19.85
N GLU A 54 -3.00 18.69 19.77
CA GLU A 54 -2.02 17.69 19.32
C GLU A 54 -1.59 17.92 17.87
N LEU A 55 -2.55 18.20 16.98
CA LEU A 55 -2.27 18.51 15.57
C LEU A 55 -1.46 19.80 15.41
N ALA A 56 -1.71 20.81 16.26
CA ALA A 56 -0.93 22.04 16.26
C ALA A 56 0.49 21.86 16.83
N ALA A 57 0.66 20.98 17.82
CA ALA A 57 1.96 20.67 18.39
C ALA A 57 2.87 19.95 17.38
N GLU A 58 2.30 19.05 16.57
CA GLU A 58 2.99 18.38 15.45
C GLU A 58 3.66 19.38 14.50
N GLN A 59 3.00 20.51 14.24
CA GLN A 59 3.52 21.58 13.38
C GLN A 59 4.75 22.31 13.97
N TYR A 60 4.89 22.32 15.30
CA TYR A 60 5.93 23.07 15.99
C TYR A 60 7.24 22.29 16.12
N GLU A 61 7.16 20.99 16.41
CA GLU A 61 8.31 20.10 16.62
C GLU A 61 9.11 19.83 15.32
N THR A 62 8.50 20.04 14.17
CA THR A 62 9.02 19.64 12.83
C THR A 62 9.81 20.75 12.13
N ARG A 63 10.21 21.81 12.86
CA ARG A 63 11.15 22.83 12.36
C ARG A 63 12.60 22.33 12.34
N ILE A 64 12.85 21.15 11.80
CA ILE A 64 14.20 20.68 11.55
C ILE A 64 14.68 21.35 10.27
N GLU A 65 15.76 22.14 10.37
CA GLU A 65 16.39 22.73 9.20
C GLU A 65 16.86 21.60 8.27
N ARG A 66 16.38 21.62 7.01
CA ARG A 66 16.78 20.64 6.00
C ARG A 66 18.30 20.59 5.91
N ASN A 67 18.89 19.40 5.95
CA ASN A 67 20.34 19.25 5.81
C ASN A 67 20.81 19.86 4.48
N GLU A 68 21.58 20.95 4.58
CA GLU A 68 22.13 21.68 3.43
C GLU A 68 22.97 20.79 2.52
N GLU A 69 23.66 19.79 3.07
CA GLU A 69 24.49 18.85 2.32
C GLU A 69 23.67 17.91 1.42
N LEU A 70 22.39 17.67 1.76
CA LEU A 70 21.47 16.85 0.95
C LEU A 70 20.75 17.67 -0.14
N LYS A 71 21.04 18.97 -0.27
CA LYS A 71 20.49 19.79 -1.38
C LYS A 71 21.09 19.37 -2.72
N GLU A 72 22.36 18.99 -2.74
CA GLU A 72 23.05 18.60 -3.96
C GLU A 72 22.98 17.09 -4.14
N ARG A 73 22.20 16.64 -5.12
CA ARG A 73 22.11 15.22 -5.45
C ARG A 73 23.38 14.81 -6.21
N LEU A 74 24.31 14.17 -5.51
CA LEU A 74 25.55 13.65 -6.09
C LEU A 74 25.30 12.28 -6.72
N TYR A 75 25.68 12.14 -8.00
CA TYR A 75 25.63 10.86 -8.72
C TYR A 75 27.04 10.37 -9.02
N PRO A 76 27.79 9.84 -8.02
CA PRO A 76 29.20 9.49 -8.17
C PRO A 76 29.47 8.45 -9.26
N PHE A 77 28.45 7.69 -9.67
CA PHE A 77 28.54 6.66 -10.71
C PHE A 77 27.84 7.04 -12.02
N ALA A 78 27.37 8.27 -12.21
CA ALA A 78 26.70 8.69 -13.47
C ALA A 78 27.59 8.45 -14.70
N ALA A 79 28.91 8.66 -14.56
CA ALA A 79 29.88 8.44 -15.62
C ALA A 79 30.00 6.97 -16.06
N THR A 80 29.65 5.99 -15.20
CA THR A 80 29.76 4.55 -15.50
C THR A 80 28.41 3.83 -15.56
N ALA A 81 27.33 4.45 -15.08
CA ALA A 81 25.97 3.90 -15.13
C ALA A 81 25.53 3.60 -16.56
N LEU A 82 25.03 2.39 -16.79
CA LEU A 82 24.41 1.95 -18.04
C LEU A 82 22.89 1.81 -17.82
N PRO A 83 22.06 1.99 -18.87
CA PRO A 83 22.43 2.35 -20.25
C PRO A 83 22.95 3.80 -20.37
N LYS A 84 23.82 4.04 -21.36
CA LYS A 84 24.23 5.41 -21.73
C LYS A 84 23.20 6.03 -22.65
N GLY A 85 22.83 7.27 -22.35
CA GLY A 85 21.81 8.01 -23.10
C GLY A 85 20.40 7.80 -22.54
N PRO A 86 19.40 8.39 -23.21
CA PRO A 86 17.99 8.22 -22.84
C PRO A 86 17.61 6.73 -22.84
N ASP A 87 16.79 6.30 -21.88
CA ASP A 87 16.18 4.97 -21.93
C ASP A 87 15.34 4.85 -23.21
N ALA A 88 15.54 3.77 -23.97
CA ALA A 88 14.87 3.55 -25.26
C ALA A 88 13.35 3.40 -25.12
N ILE A 89 12.85 3.06 -23.92
CA ILE A 89 11.42 2.93 -23.60
C ILE A 89 10.90 4.22 -22.93
N TRP A 90 11.75 5.23 -22.73
CA TRP A 90 11.34 6.46 -22.09
C TRP A 90 10.27 7.17 -22.90
N GLN A 91 9.09 7.29 -22.30
CA GLN A 91 7.99 8.06 -22.86
C GLN A 91 8.24 9.55 -22.60
N ASN A 92 8.58 10.28 -23.66
CA ASN A 92 8.90 11.71 -23.62
C ASN A 92 7.71 12.61 -23.99
N GLU A 93 6.60 12.00 -24.41
CA GLU A 93 5.40 12.67 -24.88
C GLU A 93 4.18 12.14 -24.14
N MET A 94 3.23 13.02 -23.84
CA MET A 94 1.96 12.64 -23.25
C MET A 94 1.25 11.63 -24.16
N GLY A 95 0.95 10.44 -23.62
CA GLY A 95 0.24 9.42 -24.36
C GLY A 95 -1.15 9.92 -24.77
N GLN A 96 -1.60 9.57 -25.97
CA GLN A 96 -2.99 9.76 -26.35
C GLN A 96 -3.84 8.72 -25.61
N ASN A 97 -4.35 9.08 -24.44
CA ASN A 97 -5.42 8.31 -23.84
C ASN A 97 -6.63 8.40 -24.78
N ALA A 98 -7.10 7.26 -25.30
CA ALA A 98 -8.43 7.19 -25.89
C ALA A 98 -9.37 7.81 -24.86
N LEU A 99 -10.09 8.87 -25.24
CA LEU A 99 -10.97 9.67 -24.38
C LEU A 99 -11.82 8.75 -23.51
N SER A 100 -11.32 8.40 -22.33
CA SER A 100 -12.14 7.81 -21.30
C SER A 100 -12.89 9.00 -20.74
N ASN A 101 -14.21 9.05 -20.91
CA ASN A 101 -15.09 10.00 -20.24
C ASN A 101 -15.09 9.74 -18.72
N ARG A 102 -13.91 9.81 -18.10
CA ARG A 102 -13.71 9.75 -16.65
C ARG A 102 -13.68 11.20 -16.21
N GLU A 103 -14.85 11.70 -15.86
CA GLU A 103 -14.95 12.98 -15.17
C GLU A 103 -14.38 12.83 -13.76
N VAL A 104 -13.80 13.91 -13.24
CA VAL A 104 -13.41 13.98 -11.83
C VAL A 104 -14.69 13.97 -11.00
N PHE A 105 -14.90 12.89 -10.24
CA PHE A 105 -16.10 12.73 -9.42
C PHE A 105 -16.14 13.73 -8.26
N SER A 106 -15.01 13.95 -7.58
CA SER A 106 -14.90 14.83 -6.42
C SER A 106 -13.46 15.28 -6.22
N VAL A 107 -13.28 16.46 -5.58
CA VAL A 107 -11.98 17.00 -5.16
C VAL A 107 -12.13 17.56 -3.75
N PHE A 108 -11.29 17.11 -2.82
CA PHE A 108 -11.24 17.57 -1.44
C PHE A 108 -9.80 17.50 -0.91
N ASN A 109 -9.47 18.29 0.12
CA ASN A 109 -8.07 18.52 0.54
C ASN A 109 -7.43 17.36 1.34
N GLY A 110 -8.19 16.40 1.85
CA GLY A 110 -7.65 15.32 2.69
C GLY A 110 -7.05 15.81 4.02
N GLN A 111 -6.32 14.92 4.71
CA GLN A 111 -5.58 15.25 5.93
C GLN A 111 -4.19 15.81 5.59
N THR A 112 -3.58 16.50 6.54
CA THR A 112 -2.17 16.92 6.47
C THR A 112 -1.40 16.36 7.66
N SER A 113 -0.10 16.15 7.50
CA SER A 113 0.83 15.82 8.58
C SER A 113 2.06 16.69 8.45
N TYR A 114 2.74 16.88 9.57
CA TYR A 114 4.07 17.46 9.63
C TYR A 114 5.13 16.40 9.93
N SER A 115 4.78 15.11 9.94
CA SER A 115 5.74 14.02 10.07
C SER A 115 6.80 14.10 8.97
N ASP A 116 8.05 13.87 9.36
CA ASP A 116 9.19 13.87 8.45
C ASP A 116 9.89 12.50 8.47
N PRO A 117 9.94 11.76 7.34
CA PRO A 117 9.28 12.09 6.07
C PRO A 117 7.73 11.95 6.15
N PRO A 118 6.96 12.57 5.23
CA PRO A 118 5.50 12.52 5.30
C PRO A 118 4.91 11.16 4.91
N ASP A 119 5.57 10.39 4.03
CA ASP A 119 5.19 9.04 3.62
C ASP A 119 3.68 8.90 3.34
N ASP A 120 3.19 9.73 2.42
CA ASP A 120 1.78 9.81 2.04
C ASP A 120 1.32 8.51 1.35
N ASN A 121 0.22 7.92 1.83
CA ASN A 121 -0.43 6.77 1.20
C ASN A 121 -1.96 6.92 1.26
N GLY A 122 -2.67 6.19 0.41
CA GLY A 122 -4.13 6.25 0.37
C GLY A 122 -4.74 5.31 -0.65
N THR A 123 -5.95 4.85 -0.34
CA THR A 123 -6.72 3.96 -1.22
C THR A 123 -8.20 4.30 -1.21
N VAL A 124 -8.83 4.17 -2.38
CA VAL A 124 -10.27 4.33 -2.55
C VAL A 124 -10.92 2.95 -2.56
N GLY A 125 -11.89 2.74 -1.69
CA GLY A 125 -12.80 1.60 -1.74
C GLY A 125 -14.10 1.94 -2.45
N TYR A 126 -15.12 1.09 -2.28
CA TYR A 126 -16.40 1.32 -2.97
C TYR A 126 -17.07 2.61 -2.54
N ASP A 127 -17.03 2.99 -1.26
CA ASP A 127 -17.74 4.16 -0.72
C ASP A 127 -16.84 5.09 0.11
N TYR A 128 -15.60 4.67 0.38
CA TYR A 128 -14.71 5.28 1.34
C TYR A 128 -13.34 5.58 0.73
N TYR A 129 -12.70 6.64 1.20
CA TYR A 129 -11.29 6.92 0.95
C TYR A 129 -10.54 6.89 2.29
N MET A 130 -9.55 6.01 2.41
CA MET A 130 -8.67 5.97 3.57
C MET A 130 -7.32 6.55 3.16
N GLN A 131 -6.90 7.58 3.89
CA GLN A 131 -5.60 8.22 3.73
C GLN A 131 -4.75 7.93 4.96
N THR A 132 -3.47 7.69 4.73
CA THR A 132 -2.46 7.63 5.78
C THR A 132 -1.33 8.60 5.43
N ILE A 133 -0.77 9.26 6.45
CA ILE A 133 0.42 10.09 6.29
C ILE A 133 1.32 9.76 7.47
N ASN A 134 2.38 8.99 7.20
CA ASN A 134 3.32 8.42 8.15
C ASN A 134 2.64 7.89 9.42
N VAL A 135 2.48 8.70 10.47
CA VAL A 135 2.05 8.22 11.79
C VAL A 135 0.54 8.25 12.04
N LYS A 136 -0.30 8.59 11.05
CA LYS A 136 -1.76 8.72 11.27
C LYS A 136 -2.61 8.41 10.04
N TYR A 137 -3.87 8.06 10.29
CA TYR A 137 -4.88 7.82 9.26
C TYR A 137 -6.12 8.70 9.41
N THR A 138 -6.79 8.95 8.30
CA THR A 138 -8.12 9.57 8.23
C THR A 138 -8.98 8.87 7.19
N ILE A 139 -10.28 8.72 7.47
CA ILE A 139 -11.25 8.10 6.56
C ILE A 139 -12.31 9.12 6.17
N TYR A 140 -12.55 9.21 4.85
CA TYR A 140 -13.55 10.07 4.23
C TYR A 140 -14.59 9.25 3.46
N ASP A 141 -15.77 9.81 3.25
CA ASP A 141 -16.64 9.35 2.15
C ASP A 141 -16.14 9.88 0.79
N LYS A 142 -16.72 9.39 -0.32
CA LYS A 142 -16.35 9.87 -1.67
C LYS A 142 -16.71 11.33 -1.98
N SER A 143 -17.47 11.99 -1.10
CA SER A 143 -17.76 13.43 -1.18
C SER A 143 -16.75 14.27 -0.39
N GLY A 144 -15.85 13.63 0.35
CA GLY A 144 -14.84 14.29 1.19
C GLY A 144 -15.31 14.60 2.60
N ASN A 145 -16.45 14.07 3.05
CA ASN A 145 -16.88 14.22 4.44
C ASN A 145 -16.04 13.32 5.34
N LEU A 146 -15.58 13.85 6.47
CA LEU A 146 -14.83 13.11 7.48
C LEU A 146 -15.72 12.07 8.17
N LEU A 147 -15.25 10.82 8.22
CA LEU A 147 -15.96 9.70 8.86
C LEU A 147 -15.23 9.13 10.08
N ALA A 148 -13.89 9.14 10.07
CA ALA A 148 -13.05 8.73 11.21
C ALA A 148 -11.67 9.39 11.14
N GLY A 149 -11.03 9.59 12.29
CA GLY A 149 -9.73 10.24 12.41
C GLY A 149 -9.77 11.78 12.36
N PRO A 150 -8.61 12.45 12.25
CA PRO A 150 -7.27 11.87 12.19
C PRO A 150 -6.90 11.11 13.47
N THR A 151 -6.35 9.91 13.34
CA THR A 151 -6.02 9.03 14.46
C THR A 151 -4.62 8.45 14.26
N ASN A 152 -3.84 8.34 15.34
CA ASN A 152 -2.51 7.71 15.30
C ASN A 152 -2.62 6.27 14.81
N ILE A 153 -1.79 5.89 13.83
CA ILE A 153 -1.92 4.59 13.16
C ILE A 153 -1.70 3.41 14.11
N ASN A 154 -0.79 3.54 15.07
CA ASN A 154 -0.56 2.50 16.07
C ASN A 154 -1.78 2.17 16.95
N THR A 155 -2.74 3.08 17.09
CA THR A 155 -3.97 2.80 17.86
C THR A 155 -4.84 1.75 17.18
N LEU A 156 -4.76 1.62 15.85
CA LEU A 156 -5.35 0.50 15.12
C LEU A 156 -4.80 -0.82 15.65
N PHE A 157 -3.55 -0.85 16.11
CA PHE A 157 -2.86 -2.02 16.64
C PHE A 157 -2.73 -2.02 18.16
N GLU A 158 -3.50 -1.22 18.89
CA GLU A 158 -3.42 -1.17 20.36
C GLU A 158 -3.59 -2.56 20.98
N GLY A 159 -2.68 -2.92 21.89
CA GLY A 159 -2.63 -4.23 22.56
C GLY A 159 -2.00 -5.35 21.73
N VAL A 160 -1.63 -5.11 20.46
CA VAL A 160 -0.95 -6.08 19.61
C VAL A 160 0.56 -6.09 19.92
N PRO A 161 1.20 -7.26 20.08
CA PRO A 161 2.66 -7.34 20.24
C PRO A 161 3.42 -6.63 19.11
N GLY A 162 4.26 -5.66 19.47
CA GLY A 162 5.00 -4.82 18.53
C GLY A 162 4.47 -3.39 18.46
N ALA A 163 3.17 -3.17 18.60
CA ALA A 163 2.52 -1.87 18.42
C ALA A 163 2.65 -0.88 19.60
N ASN A 164 3.77 -0.92 20.33
CA ASN A 164 3.97 -0.10 21.54
C ASN A 164 4.32 1.37 21.21
N ARG A 165 4.58 1.67 19.95
CA ARG A 165 5.00 2.97 19.44
C ARG A 165 4.27 3.26 18.14
N ASN A 166 4.24 4.53 17.77
CA ASN A 166 3.73 5.00 16.50
C ASN A 166 4.91 5.11 15.54
N ASP A 167 5.31 3.97 14.98
CA ASP A 167 6.55 3.83 14.23
C ASP A 167 6.39 4.31 12.78
N GLY A 168 5.17 4.25 12.23
CA GLY A 168 4.80 4.96 11.00
C GLY A 168 4.94 4.17 9.70
N ASP A 169 5.04 4.91 8.59
CA ASP A 169 5.09 4.42 7.19
C ASP A 169 4.07 3.32 6.80
N PRO A 170 2.76 3.58 6.95
CA PRO A 170 1.74 2.60 6.67
C PRO A 170 1.43 2.50 5.18
N ILE A 171 1.31 1.25 4.72
CA ILE A 171 0.75 0.93 3.41
C ILE A 171 -0.73 0.62 3.57
N VAL A 172 -1.60 1.37 2.90
CA VAL A 172 -3.04 1.11 2.87
C VAL A 172 -3.51 0.72 1.47
N MET A 173 -4.28 -0.36 1.37
CA MET A 173 -4.79 -0.88 0.10
C MET A 173 -6.24 -1.34 0.23
N PHE A 174 -6.97 -1.36 -0.88
CA PHE A 174 -8.30 -1.95 -0.97
C PHE A 174 -8.31 -3.10 -1.97
N ASP A 175 -8.73 -4.28 -1.53
CA ASP A 175 -8.99 -5.42 -2.41
C ASP A 175 -10.44 -5.37 -2.91
N GLU A 176 -10.61 -5.06 -4.19
CA GLU A 176 -11.90 -4.96 -4.85
C GLU A 176 -12.61 -6.30 -5.08
N GLN A 177 -11.92 -7.45 -4.96
CA GLN A 177 -12.55 -8.76 -5.19
C GLN A 177 -13.27 -9.27 -3.94
N ILE A 178 -12.71 -8.97 -2.77
CA ILE A 178 -13.29 -9.36 -1.48
C ILE A 178 -13.92 -8.18 -0.73
N GLY A 179 -13.70 -6.95 -1.20
CA GLY A 179 -14.22 -5.72 -0.61
C GLY A 179 -13.64 -5.50 0.77
N ARG A 180 -12.30 -5.43 0.88
CA ARG A 180 -11.59 -5.35 2.17
C ARG A 180 -10.46 -4.33 2.08
N PHE A 181 -10.34 -3.51 3.12
CA PHE A 181 -9.17 -2.67 3.30
C PHE A 181 -8.09 -3.47 4.02
N PHE A 182 -6.85 -3.16 3.69
CA PHE A 182 -5.64 -3.73 4.23
C PHE A 182 -4.75 -2.59 4.69
N VAL A 183 -4.15 -2.72 5.87
CA VAL A 183 -3.15 -1.82 6.43
C VAL A 183 -1.95 -2.66 6.85
N ALA A 184 -0.75 -2.20 6.49
CA ALA A 184 0.51 -2.70 7.03
C ALA A 184 1.27 -1.55 7.69
N GLU A 185 1.90 -1.81 8.83
CA GLU A 185 2.80 -0.88 9.54
C GLU A 185 4.01 -1.68 10.03
N PHE A 186 5.22 -1.16 9.85
CA PHE A 186 6.38 -1.77 10.50
C PHE A 186 6.41 -1.41 11.98
N SER A 187 7.14 -2.20 12.77
CA SER A 187 7.58 -1.76 14.08
C SER A 187 8.98 -2.27 14.37
N GLY A 188 9.78 -1.46 15.06
CA GLY A 188 11.17 -1.78 15.37
C GLY A 188 12.02 -0.58 15.81
N ILE A 189 11.43 0.62 15.92
CA ILE A 189 12.18 1.83 16.27
C ILE A 189 12.62 1.80 17.74
N GLY A 190 13.84 2.28 18.00
CA GLY A 190 14.35 2.48 19.36
C GLY A 190 14.83 1.19 20.05
N ASN A 191 15.41 0.27 19.28
CA ASN A 191 15.88 -1.06 19.71
C ASN A 191 14.75 -2.00 20.16
N ALA A 192 13.52 -1.77 19.70
CA ALA A 192 12.45 -2.75 19.83
C ALA A 192 12.67 -3.92 18.87
N PRO A 193 12.15 -5.13 19.16
CA PRO A 193 12.18 -6.22 18.19
C PRO A 193 11.38 -5.85 16.93
N ASP A 194 11.83 -6.31 15.78
CA ASP A 194 11.18 -6.02 14.49
C ASP A 194 9.89 -6.81 14.31
N TYR A 195 8.81 -6.11 13.97
CA TYR A 195 7.51 -6.70 13.63
C TYR A 195 6.95 -6.09 12.34
N MET A 196 6.11 -6.87 11.67
CA MET A 196 5.16 -6.36 10.70
C MET A 196 3.76 -6.52 11.28
N LEU A 197 3.07 -5.40 11.40
CA LEU A 197 1.70 -5.32 11.86
C LEU A 197 0.80 -5.29 10.64
N ILE A 198 -0.21 -6.17 10.61
CA ILE A 198 -1.15 -6.27 9.50
C ILE A 198 -2.55 -6.16 10.04
N ALA A 199 -3.39 -5.31 9.45
CA ALA A 199 -4.81 -5.24 9.73
C ALA A 199 -5.63 -5.39 8.45
N ILE A 200 -6.76 -6.09 8.54
CA ILE A 200 -7.71 -6.26 7.44
C ILE A 200 -9.11 -5.92 7.95
N SER A 201 -9.83 -5.04 7.27
CA SER A 201 -11.21 -4.69 7.65
C SER A 201 -12.13 -5.90 7.53
N GLN A 202 -13.23 -5.98 8.26
CA GLN A 202 -14.17 -7.10 8.12
C GLN A 202 -15.15 -6.95 6.97
N THR A 203 -15.30 -5.74 6.45
CA THR A 203 -16.23 -5.38 5.36
C THR A 203 -15.58 -4.34 4.43
N ALA A 204 -16.31 -3.89 3.41
CA ALA A 204 -15.91 -2.77 2.57
C ALA A 204 -16.06 -1.39 3.26
N ASP A 205 -16.57 -1.36 4.49
CA ASP A 205 -16.58 -0.18 5.36
C ASP A 205 -15.34 -0.21 6.28
N PRO A 206 -14.29 0.59 6.00
CA PRO A 206 -13.09 0.61 6.82
C PRO A 206 -13.32 1.25 8.19
N THR A 207 -14.46 1.91 8.43
CA THR A 207 -14.78 2.48 9.76
C THR A 207 -15.31 1.43 10.75
N GLY A 208 -15.53 0.20 10.27
CA GLY A 208 -15.98 -0.94 11.04
C GLY A 208 -14.85 -1.68 11.77
N MET A 209 -15.09 -2.96 12.06
CA MET A 209 -14.17 -3.84 12.78
C MET A 209 -13.02 -4.32 11.89
N TRP A 210 -11.88 -4.62 12.51
CA TRP A 210 -10.68 -5.09 11.81
C TRP A 210 -10.09 -6.31 12.50
N ASP A 211 -9.67 -7.29 11.71
CA ASP A 211 -8.79 -8.37 12.15
C ASP A 211 -7.35 -7.88 12.11
N ARG A 212 -6.55 -8.20 13.13
CA ARG A 212 -5.19 -7.67 13.28
C ARG A 212 -4.21 -8.78 13.62
N TRP A 213 -3.00 -8.66 13.10
CA TRP A 213 -1.92 -9.63 13.28
C TRP A 213 -0.59 -8.95 13.57
N SER A 214 0.28 -9.69 14.25
CA SER A 214 1.68 -9.35 14.40
C SER A 214 2.56 -10.49 13.91
N PHE A 215 3.53 -10.16 13.08
CA PHE A 215 4.51 -11.09 12.53
C PHE A 215 5.91 -10.70 12.98
N PRO A 216 6.67 -11.59 13.65
CA PRO A 216 8.04 -11.30 14.00
C PRO A 216 8.92 -11.29 12.75
N MET A 217 9.79 -10.29 12.66
CA MET A 217 10.74 -10.13 11.58
C MET A 217 12.17 -10.43 12.04
N THR A 218 13.04 -10.73 11.08
CA THR A 218 14.48 -10.99 11.32
C THR A 218 15.37 -9.82 10.93
N GLY A 219 14.76 -8.67 10.66
CA GLY A 219 15.35 -7.39 10.30
C GLY A 219 14.23 -6.37 10.12
N PHE A 220 14.58 -5.09 10.22
CA PHE A 220 13.65 -3.99 10.12
C PHE A 220 12.94 -4.00 8.75
N PRO A 221 11.59 -4.03 8.70
CA PRO A 221 10.85 -4.25 7.46
C PRO A 221 10.35 -2.92 6.85
N ASP A 222 11.29 -2.02 6.57
CA ASP A 222 11.12 -0.77 5.80
C ASP A 222 11.60 -1.00 4.36
#